data_AF-A0A7Y5NYH7-F1
#
_entry.id   AF-A0A7Y5NYH7-F1
#
_cell.length_a   1.000
_cell.length_b   1.000
_cell.length_c   1.000
_cell.angle_alpha   90.00
_cell.angle_beta   90.00
_cell.angle_gamma   90.00
#
_symmetry.space_group_name_H-M   'P 1'
#
loop_
_entity.id
_entity.type
_entity.pdbx_description
1 polymer ?
#
loop_
_entity_poly.entity_id
_entity_poly.type
_entity_poly.pdbx_seq_one_letter_code
_entity_poly.pdbx_strand_id
1 'polypeptide(L)' 'MSRPSFMKREKERQREERQKEKEQRRLEREREKANRPPGEPGEDPDLAGIVPGPQPIIES' A
#
# COMPACT_ATOMS: atom_id res chain seq x y z
N MET A 1 18.31 -31.29 16.45
CA MET A 1 16.87 -31.41 16.76
C MET A 1 16.30 -30.02 17.04
N SER A 2 15.44 -29.51 16.16
CA SER A 2 14.78 -28.21 16.35
C SER A 2 13.89 -28.25 17.60
N ARG A 3 14.03 -27.27 18.50
CA ARG A 3 13.25 -27.18 19.74
C ARG A 3 11.94 -26.42 19.46
N PRO A 4 10.76 -27.07 19.53
CA PRO A 4 9.48 -26.47 19.10
C PRO A 4 9.12 -25.15 19.80
N SER A 5 9.56 -24.97 21.04
CA SER A 5 9.33 -23.75 21.84
C SER A 5 10.03 -22.52 21.26
N PHE A 6 11.24 -22.67 20.71
CA PHE A 6 12.00 -21.56 20.12
C PHE A 6 11.34 -21.07 18.83
N MET A 7 10.90 -22.00 17.99
CA MET A 7 10.17 -21.68 16.75
C MET A 7 8.85 -20.94 17.03
N LYS A 8 8.14 -21.30 18.10
CA LYS A 8 6.92 -20.59 18.52
C LYS A 8 7.21 -19.14 18.92
N ARG A 9 8.23 -18.92 19.74
CA ARG A 9 8.64 -17.58 20.18
C ARG A 9 9.09 -16.70 19.01
N GLU A 10 9.83 -17.25 18.07
CA GLU A 10 10.27 -16.53 16.87
C GLU A 10 9.08 -16.13 15.99
N LYS A 11 8.12 -17.04 15.79
CA LYS A 11 6.89 -16.76 15.04
C LYS A 11 6.02 -15.68 15.72
N GLU A 12 5.93 -15.68 17.05
CA GLU A 12 5.22 -14.64 17.81
C GLU A 12 5.91 -13.28 17.64
N ARG A 13 7.25 -13.23 17.79
CA ARG A 13 8.02 -12.00 17.55
C ARG A 13 7.82 -11.44 16.15
N GLN A 14 7.89 -12.28 15.12
CA GLN A 14 7.66 -11.85 13.73
C GLN A 14 6.24 -11.32 13.51
N ARG A 15 5.24 -11.85 14.22
CA ARG A 15 3.87 -11.33 14.13
C ARG A 15 3.76 -9.94 14.75
N GLU A 16 4.34 -9.76 15.93
CA GLU A 16 4.38 -8.45 16.60
C GLU A 16 5.13 -7.41 15.77
N GLU A 17 6.29 -7.76 15.20
CA GLU A 17 7.07 -6.88 14.33
C GLU A 17 6.25 -6.47 13.09
N ARG A 18 5.60 -7.42 12.41
CA ARG A 18 4.74 -7.12 11.25
C ARG A 18 3.54 -6.26 11.62
N GLN A 19 2.98 -6.42 12.81
CA GLN A 19 1.87 -5.57 13.28
C GLN A 19 2.35 -4.14 13.50
N LYS A 20 3.47 -3.96 14.20
CA LYS A 20 4.10 -2.64 14.41
C LYS A 20 4.43 -1.96 13.09
N GLU A 21 5.03 -2.67 12.15
CA GLU A 21 5.37 -2.13 10.82
C GLU A 21 4.11 -1.69 10.05
N LYS A 22 3.03 -2.48 10.10
CA LYS A 22 1.75 -2.11 9.47
C LYS A 22 1.13 -0.87 10.10
N GLU A 23 1.18 -0.75 11.42
CA GLU A 23 0.70 0.42 12.15
C GLU A 23 1.51 1.66 11.80
N GLN A 24 2.84 1.55 11.80
CA GLN A 24 3.74 2.63 11.39
C GLN A 24 3.45 3.09 9.96
N ARG A 25 3.34 2.15 9.00
CA ARG A 25 3.01 2.46 7.61
C ARG A 25 1.63 3.09 7.46
N ARG A 26 0.66 2.69 8.28
CA ARG A 26 -0.67 3.31 8.29
C ARG A 26 -0.61 4.76 8.76
N LEU A 27 0.09 5.02 9.86
CA LEU A 27 0.29 6.38 10.39
C LEU A 27 1.03 7.28 9.39
N GLU A 28 2.04 6.74 8.71
CA GLU A 28 2.77 7.45 7.65
C GLU A 28 1.83 7.86 6.51
N ARG A 29 1.05 6.93 5.97
CA ARG A 29 0.06 7.24 4.92
C ARG A 29 -1.01 8.24 5.38
N GLU A 30 -1.47 8.14 6.62
CA GLU A 30 -2.43 9.10 7.18
C GLU A 30 -1.83 10.51 7.23
N ARG A 31 -0.56 10.64 7.63
CA ARG A 31 0.19 11.90 7.58
C ARG A 31 0.39 12.41 6.16
N GLU A 32 0.81 11.55 5.24
CA GLU A 32 0.95 11.91 3.82
C GLU A 32 -0.37 12.41 3.23
N LYS A 33 -1.47 11.72 3.51
CA LYS A 33 -2.81 12.12 3.04
C LYS A 33 -3.24 13.46 3.65
N ALA A 34 -2.96 13.71 4.92
CA ALA A 34 -3.28 14.97 5.58
C ALA A 34 -2.46 16.15 5.04
N ASN A 35 -1.22 15.91 4.62
CA ASN A 35 -0.31 16.92 4.10
C ASN A 35 -0.40 17.09 2.56
N ARG A 36 -1.05 16.16 1.86
CA ARG A 36 -1.19 16.21 0.41
C ARG A 36 -2.07 17.41 0.02
N PRO A 37 -1.61 18.30 -0.87
CA PRO A 37 -2.45 19.39 -1.36
C PRO A 37 -3.66 18.81 -2.12
N PRO A 38 -4.82 19.48 -2.08
CA PRO A 38 -5.95 19.08 -2.91
C PRO A 38 -5.53 19.08 -4.39
N GLY A 39 -5.89 18.02 -5.11
CA GLY A 39 -5.68 17.95 -6.55
C GLY A 39 -6.59 18.94 -7.29
N GLU A 40 -6.30 19.15 -8.57
CA GLU A 40 -7.13 19.98 -9.43
C GLU A 40 -8.57 19.43 -9.49
N PRO A 41 -9.60 20.29 -9.34
CA PRO A 41 -10.98 19.84 -9.33
C PRO A 41 -11.37 19.23 -10.68
N GLY A 42 -11.74 17.95 -10.66
CA GLY A 42 -12.16 17.21 -11.85
C GLY A 42 -11.05 16.39 -12.51
N GLU A 43 -9.82 16.44 -12.00
CA GLU A 43 -8.71 15.61 -12.47
C GLU A 43 -8.32 14.57 -11.40
N ASP A 44 -8.14 13.32 -11.82
CA ASP A 44 -7.51 12.30 -10.98
C ASP A 44 -5.99 12.46 -11.09
N PRO A 45 -5.26 12.73 -9.98
CA PRO A 45 -3.80 12.88 -10.01
C PRO A 45 -3.06 11.68 -10.61
N ASP A 46 -3.60 10.47 -10.51
CA ASP A 46 -2.99 9.25 -11.05
C ASP A 46 -3.19 9.12 -12.58
N LEU A 47 -4.16 9.87 -13.15
CA LEU A 47 -4.50 9.88 -14.57
C LEU A 47 -4.20 11.22 -15.25
N ALA A 48 -3.90 12.27 -14.48
CA ALA A 48 -3.61 13.60 -14.99
C ALA A 48 -2.43 13.55 -15.99
N GLY A 49 -2.64 14.09 -17.19
CA GLY A 49 -1.64 14.10 -18.26
C GLY A 49 -1.50 12.80 -19.05
N ILE A 50 -2.26 11.74 -18.75
CA ILE A 50 -2.30 10.53 -19.59
C ILE A 50 -3.25 10.76 -20.76
N VAL A 51 -2.72 10.70 -21.98
CA VAL A 51 -3.53 10.70 -23.21
C VAL A 51 -3.82 9.26 -23.61
N PRO A 52 -5.06 8.76 -23.50
CA PRO A 52 -5.40 7.40 -23.91
C PRO A 52 -5.22 7.25 -25.42
N GLY A 53 -4.60 6.14 -25.83
CA GLY A 53 -4.47 5.77 -27.23
C GLY A 53 -5.77 5.23 -27.81
N PRO A 54 -5.84 5.07 -29.15
CA PRO A 54 -6.99 4.42 -29.79
C PRO A 54 -7.16 2.99 -29.28
N GLN A 55 -8.34 2.66 -28.78
CA GLN A 55 -8.68 1.29 -28.40
C GLN A 55 -8.91 0.44 -29.67
N PRO A 56 -8.36 -0.78 -29.75
CA PRO A 56 -8.59 -1.66 -30.89
C PRO A 56 -10.08 -2.05 -30.98
N ILE A 57 -10.61 -2.10 -32.19
CA ILE A 57 -11.98 -2.57 -32.44
C ILE A 57 -11.94 -4.11 -32.36
N ILE A 58 -12.72 -4.69 -31.44
CA ILE A 58 -12.89 -6.14 -31.38
C ILE A 58 -13.83 -6.51 -32.54
N GLU A 59 -13.33 -7.28 -33.51
CA GLU A 59 -14.20 -7.84 -34.55
C GLU A 59 -15.14 -8.88 -33.91
N SER A 60 -16.45 -8.69 -34.13
CA SER A 60 -17.53 -9.54 -33.62
C SER A 60 -17.74 -10.79 -34.45
#